data_AF-A0A7Y0CF64-F1
#
_entry.id   AF-A0A7Y0CF64-F1
#
_cell.length_a   1.000
_cell.length_b   1.000
_cell.length_c   1.000
_cell.angle_alpha   90.00
_cell.angle_beta   90.00
_cell.angle_gamma   90.00
#
_symmetry.space_group_name_H-M   'P 1'
#
loop_
_entity.id
_entity.type
_entity.pdbx_description
1 polymer ?
#
loop_
_entity_poly.entity_id
_entity_poly.type
_entity_poly.pdbx_seq_one_letter_code
_entity_poly.pdbx_strand_id
1 'polypeptide(L)'
;MADQTARQRARRTALDAQARMRSRRAEQERRRDALGVVVVSALAERDAVVSACEARAGAALVKMTEQERLSLAEAVEWCGGADLLTVREAARLRQAAKTSAVAGTAGGTHATGADAGAVGAGDTVAGDVGSGGSRPTG
;
A
#
# COMPACT_ATOMS: atom_id res chain seq x y z
N MET A 1 30.19 22.37 -46.08
CA MET A 1 30.54 22.16 -44.65
C MET A 1 29.53 22.80 -43.68
N ALA A 2 29.07 24.04 -43.91
CA ALA A 2 28.11 24.73 -43.03
C ALA A 2 26.74 24.02 -42.86
N ASP A 3 26.20 23.43 -43.94
CA ASP A 3 24.90 22.73 -43.88
C ASP A 3 24.92 21.46 -43.03
N GLN A 4 26.06 20.75 -43.00
CA GLN A 4 26.25 19.55 -42.19
C GLN A 4 26.28 19.90 -40.70
N THR A 5 26.97 20.98 -40.34
CA THR A 5 27.01 21.49 -38.95
C THR A 5 25.64 22.02 -38.49
N ALA A 6 24.86 22.65 -39.38
CA ALA A 6 23.51 23.10 -39.07
C ALA A 6 22.56 21.93 -38.79
N ARG A 7 22.60 20.87 -39.61
CA ARG A 7 21.82 19.64 -39.41
C ARG A 7 22.18 18.93 -38.09
N GLN A 8 23.47 18.85 -37.75
CA GLN A 8 23.90 18.23 -36.50
C GLN A 8 23.41 19.02 -35.27
N ARG A 9 23.50 20.36 -35.32
CA ARG A 9 22.96 21.23 -34.27
C ARG A 9 21.45 21.08 -34.12
N ALA A 10 20.71 21.06 -35.23
CA ALA A 10 19.26 20.85 -35.21
C ALA A 10 18.88 19.50 -34.57
N ARG A 11 19.59 18.41 -34.93
CA ARG A 11 19.36 17.09 -34.34
C ARG A 11 19.62 17.07 -32.83
N ARG A 12 20.70 17.70 -32.37
CA ARG A 12 21.00 17.80 -30.93
C ARG A 12 19.89 18.55 -30.20
N THR A 13 19.47 19.71 -30.71
CA THR A 13 18.36 20.48 -30.13
C THR A 13 17.07 19.67 -30.04
N ALA A 14 16.73 18.91 -31.09
CA ALA A 14 15.54 18.07 -31.12
C ALA A 14 15.61 16.94 -30.07
N LEU A 15 16.75 16.26 -29.95
CA LEU A 15 16.96 15.20 -28.96
C LEU A 15 16.91 15.75 -27.53
N ASP A 16 17.50 16.91 -27.28
CA ASP A 16 17.45 17.57 -25.97
C ASP A 16 16.01 17.97 -25.60
N ALA A 17 15.24 18.48 -26.57
CA ALA A 17 13.82 18.79 -26.36
C ALA A 17 13.01 17.52 -26.05
N GLN A 18 13.24 16.43 -26.78
CA GLN A 18 12.60 15.14 -26.52
C GLN A 18 12.95 14.59 -25.15
N ALA A 19 14.22 14.68 -24.72
CA ALA A 19 14.67 14.26 -23.40
C ALA A 19 13.96 15.05 -22.30
N ARG A 20 13.88 16.38 -22.43
CA ARG A 20 13.13 17.24 -21.49
C ARG A 20 11.65 16.90 -21.42
N MET A 21 11.02 16.57 -22.55
CA MET A 21 9.61 16.18 -22.56
C MET A 21 9.38 14.83 -21.87
N ARG A 22 10.26 13.84 -22.10
CA ARG A 22 10.19 12.55 -21.41
C ARG A 22 10.42 12.69 -19.91
N SER A 23 11.41 13.47 -19.48
CA SER A 23 11.66 13.68 -18.05
C SER A 23 10.50 14.39 -17.36
N ARG A 24 9.90 15.40 -18.01
CA ARG A 24 8.70 16.09 -17.49
C ARG A 24 7.50 15.16 -17.37
N ARG A 25 7.31 14.22 -18.31
CA ARG A 25 6.23 13.23 -18.24
C ARG A 25 6.48 12.23 -17.11
N ALA A 26 7.69 11.68 -17.02
CA ALA A 26 8.07 10.78 -15.93
C ALA A 26 7.92 11.44 -14.56
N GLU A 27 8.26 12.72 -14.43
CA GLU A 27 8.06 13.45 -13.18
C GLU A 27 6.58 13.71 -12.85
N GLN A 28 5.76 13.96 -13.87
CA GLN A 28 4.31 14.06 -13.68
C GLN A 28 3.70 12.72 -13.25
N GLU A 29 4.14 11.62 -13.86
CA GLU A 29 3.71 10.26 -13.51
C GLU A 29 4.12 9.91 -12.09
N ARG A 30 5.39 10.07 -11.73
CA ARG A 30 5.88 9.86 -10.35
C ARG A 30 5.09 10.65 -9.31
N ARG A 31 4.78 11.93 -9.60
CA ARG A 31 3.97 12.76 -8.70
C ARG A 31 2.54 12.25 -8.59
N ARG A 32 1.93 11.78 -9.68
CA ARG A 32 0.59 11.19 -9.66
C ARG A 32 0.56 9.88 -8.89
N ASP A 33 1.56 9.03 -9.07
CA ASP A 33 1.68 7.76 -8.35
C ASP A 33 1.82 8.00 -6.85
N ALA A 34 2.70 8.94 -6.45
CA ALA A 34 2.87 9.32 -5.05
C ALA A 34 1.57 9.86 -4.43
N LEU A 35 0.84 10.72 -5.15
CA LEU A 35 -0.46 11.22 -4.70
C LEU A 35 -1.49 10.08 -4.60
N GLY A 36 -1.49 9.14 -5.55
CA GLY A 36 -2.36 7.97 -5.52
C GLY A 36 -2.13 7.11 -4.28
N VAL A 37 -0.87 6.85 -3.93
CA VAL A 37 -0.50 6.13 -2.70
C VAL A 37 -1.02 6.87 -1.47
N VAL A 38 -0.81 8.19 -1.37
CA VAL A 38 -1.30 9.00 -0.24
C VAL A 38 -2.83 8.88 -0.09
N VAL A 39 -3.58 8.98 -1.19
CA VAL A 39 -5.05 8.89 -1.15
C VAL A 39 -5.50 7.53 -0.65
N VAL A 40 -4.95 6.44 -1.22
CA VAL A 40 -5.37 5.08 -0.85
C VAL A 40 -4.99 4.74 0.59
N SER A 41 -3.79 5.14 1.04
CA SER A 41 -3.36 4.95 2.43
C SER A 41 -4.27 5.71 3.41
N ALA A 42 -4.57 6.98 3.15
CA ALA A 42 -5.45 7.76 4.02
C ALA A 42 -6.87 7.19 4.10
N LEU A 43 -7.41 6.66 2.99
CA LEU A 43 -8.71 5.99 3.00
C LEU A 43 -8.66 4.68 3.79
N ALA A 44 -7.61 3.87 3.63
CA ALA A 44 -7.43 2.63 4.39
C ALA A 44 -7.31 2.88 5.90
N GLU A 45 -6.54 3.90 6.30
CA GLU A 45 -6.41 4.31 7.70
C GLU A 45 -7.75 4.79 8.27
N ARG A 46 -8.48 5.62 7.53
CA ARG A 46 -9.84 6.05 7.92
C ARG A 46 -10.76 4.86 8.11
N ASP A 47 -10.77 3.94 7.15
CA ASP A 47 -11.68 2.79 7.17
C ASP A 47 -11.33 1.85 8.34
N ALA A 48 -10.05 1.72 8.71
CA ALA A 48 -9.63 1.01 9.92
C ALA A 48 -10.18 1.67 11.21
N VAL A 49 -10.09 2.99 11.32
CA VAL A 49 -10.64 3.73 12.47
C VAL A 49 -12.17 3.61 12.51
N VAL A 50 -12.85 3.76 11.38
CA VAL A 50 -14.31 3.58 11.27
C VAL A 50 -14.71 2.18 11.69
N SER A 51 -14.03 1.14 11.20
CA SER A 51 -14.31 -0.24 11.56
C SER A 51 -14.15 -0.50 13.07
N ALA A 52 -13.10 0.06 13.70
CA ALA A 52 -12.90 -0.04 15.14
C ALA A 52 -14.02 0.69 15.93
N CYS A 53 -14.49 1.84 15.45
CA CYS A 53 -15.63 2.54 16.03
C CYS A 53 -16.94 1.74 15.89
N GLU A 54 -17.22 1.20 14.70
CA GLU A 54 -18.40 0.36 14.43
C GLU A 54 -18.38 -0.90 15.31
N ALA A 55 -17.23 -1.54 15.49
CA ALA A 55 -17.09 -2.71 16.37
C ALA A 55 -17.41 -2.37 17.83
N ARG A 56 -16.92 -1.23 18.35
CA ARG A 56 -17.24 -0.76 19.70
C ARG A 56 -18.72 -0.44 19.87
N ALA A 57 -19.33 0.24 18.88
CA ALA A 57 -20.76 0.55 18.88
C ALA A 57 -21.60 -0.74 18.85
N GLY A 58 -21.26 -1.68 17.98
CA GLY A 58 -21.91 -2.98 17.89
C GLY A 58 -21.80 -3.78 19.20
N ALA A 59 -20.63 -3.80 19.83
CA ALA A 59 -20.43 -4.44 21.13
C ALA A 59 -21.27 -3.80 22.24
N ALA A 60 -21.43 -2.47 22.25
CA ALA A 60 -22.32 -1.78 23.17
C ALA A 60 -23.79 -2.18 22.93
N LEU A 61 -24.25 -2.24 21.68
CA LEU A 61 -25.59 -2.70 21.33
C LEU A 61 -25.85 -4.17 21.73
N VAL A 62 -24.84 -5.03 21.62
CA VAL A 62 -24.91 -6.40 22.15
C VAL A 62 -25.17 -6.37 23.66
N LYS A 63 -24.39 -5.60 24.43
CA LYS A 63 -24.60 -5.48 25.89
C LYS A 63 -25.97 -4.91 26.25
N MET A 64 -26.42 -3.85 25.57
CA MET A 64 -27.77 -3.28 25.80
C MET A 64 -28.88 -4.32 25.57
N THR A 65 -28.75 -5.15 24.54
CA THR A 65 -29.80 -6.14 24.22
C THR A 65 -29.69 -7.44 25.03
N GLU A 66 -28.48 -7.83 25.44
CA GLU A 66 -28.25 -9.11 26.14
C GLU A 66 -28.15 -8.98 27.66
N GLN A 67 -27.58 -7.89 28.17
CA GLN A 67 -27.38 -7.68 29.61
C GLN A 67 -28.54 -6.85 30.18
N GLU A 68 -28.86 -5.73 29.54
CA GLU A 68 -29.95 -4.83 29.95
C GLU A 68 -31.33 -5.27 29.42
N ARG A 69 -31.37 -6.34 28.61
CA ARG A 69 -32.60 -6.93 28.04
C ARG A 69 -33.48 -5.97 27.24
N LEU A 70 -32.90 -4.89 26.71
CA LEU A 70 -33.60 -3.96 25.84
C LEU A 70 -33.89 -4.61 24.48
N SER A 71 -35.04 -4.27 23.90
CA SER A 71 -35.25 -4.49 22.47
C SER A 71 -34.32 -3.58 21.67
N LEU A 72 -34.09 -3.94 20.40
CA LEU A 72 -33.20 -3.14 19.54
C LEU A 72 -33.77 -1.74 19.27
N ALA A 73 -35.10 -1.59 19.23
CA ALA A 73 -35.76 -0.30 19.06
C ALA A 73 -35.56 0.59 20.29
N GLU A 74 -35.74 0.05 21.50
CA GLU A 74 -35.48 0.80 22.74
C GLU A 74 -34.01 1.21 22.85
N ALA A 75 -33.08 0.32 22.47
CA ALA A 75 -31.66 0.65 22.44
C ALA A 75 -31.35 1.83 21.50
N VAL A 76 -32.04 1.91 20.36
CA VAL A 76 -31.95 3.04 19.42
C VAL A 76 -32.50 4.33 20.03
N GLU A 77 -33.64 4.28 20.71
CA GLU A 77 -34.20 5.46 21.41
C GLU A 77 -33.22 6.00 22.46
N TRP A 78 -32.57 5.11 23.23
CA TRP A 78 -31.49 5.48 24.16
C TRP A 78 -30.26 6.09 23.48
N CYS A 79 -30.06 5.79 22.19
CA CYS A 79 -28.98 6.35 21.36
C CYS A 79 -29.38 7.67 20.67
N GLY A 80 -30.49 8.29 21.07
CA GLY A 80 -30.99 9.54 20.48
C GLY A 80 -31.96 9.34 19.31
N GLY A 81 -32.51 8.13 19.17
CA GLY A 81 -33.57 7.81 18.21
C GLY A 81 -33.09 7.63 16.77
N ALA A 82 -34.05 7.48 15.87
CA ALA A 82 -33.82 7.13 14.47
C ALA A 82 -33.08 8.21 13.66
N ASP A 83 -33.02 9.46 14.15
CA ASP A 83 -32.28 10.56 13.51
C ASP A 83 -30.76 10.37 13.58
N LEU A 84 -30.27 9.69 14.63
CA LEU A 84 -28.85 9.41 14.83
C LEU A 84 -28.47 7.97 14.50
N LEU A 85 -29.36 7.01 14.79
CA LEU A 85 -29.09 5.59 14.55
C LEU A 85 -30.38 4.86 14.17
N THR A 86 -30.47 4.40 12.94
CA THR A 86 -31.65 3.61 12.53
C THR A 86 -31.63 2.20 13.11
N VAL A 87 -32.80 1.58 13.32
CA VAL A 87 -32.90 0.18 13.80
C VAL A 87 -32.18 -0.80 12.85
N ARG A 88 -32.23 -0.55 11.54
CA ARG A 88 -31.52 -1.36 10.53
C ARG A 88 -30.01 -1.27 10.72
N GLU A 89 -29.49 -0.07 10.95
CA GLU A 89 -28.07 0.15 11.18
C GLU A 89 -27.62 -0.46 12.52
N ALA A 90 -28.39 -0.27 13.59
CA ALA A 90 -28.13 -0.90 14.87
C ALA A 90 -28.10 -2.44 14.74
N ALA A 91 -29.01 -3.02 13.95
CA ALA A 91 -29.03 -4.46 13.68
C ALA A 91 -27.74 -4.91 12.97
N ARG A 92 -27.31 -4.16 11.94
CA ARG A 92 -26.07 -4.42 11.19
C ARG A 92 -24.84 -4.38 12.10
N LEU A 93 -24.71 -3.33 12.92
CA LEU A 93 -23.58 -3.15 13.84
C LEU A 93 -23.53 -4.26 14.90
N ARG A 94 -24.69 -4.59 15.49
CA ARG A 94 -24.80 -5.68 16.47
C ARG A 94 -24.41 -7.03 15.84
N GLN A 95 -24.88 -7.31 14.63
CA GLN A 95 -24.55 -8.56 13.95
C GLN A 95 -23.05 -8.63 13.60
N ALA A 96 -22.47 -7.52 13.10
CA ALA A 96 -21.05 -7.46 12.81
C ALA A 96 -20.19 -7.72 14.05
N ALA A 97 -20.56 -7.18 15.21
CA ALA A 97 -19.87 -7.45 16.47
C ALA A 97 -19.94 -8.92 16.89
N LYS A 98 -21.11 -9.57 16.73
CA LYS A 98 -21.29 -11.00 17.02
C LYS A 98 -20.45 -11.88 16.10
N THR A 99 -20.42 -11.57 14.80
CA THR A 99 -19.60 -12.31 13.83
C THR A 99 -18.10 -12.11 14.07
N SER A 100 -17.68 -10.89 14.42
CA SER A 100 -16.28 -10.58 14.74
C SER A 100 -15.80 -11.31 16.00
N ALA A 101 -16.64 -11.42 17.03
CA ALA A 101 -16.34 -12.21 18.22
C ALA A 101 -16.10 -13.69 17.89
N VAL A 102 -16.87 -14.26 16.96
CA VAL A 102 -16.67 -15.64 16.48
C VAL A 102 -15.36 -15.78 15.69
N ALA A 103 -15.04 -14.84 14.80
CA ALA A 103 -13.78 -14.85 14.05
C ALA A 103 -12.54 -14.70 14.94
N GLY A 104 -12.62 -13.89 15.99
CA GLY A 104 -11.55 -13.70 16.97
C GLY A 104 -11.20 -14.95 17.79
N THR A 105 -12.11 -15.94 17.86
CA THR A 105 -11.81 -17.25 18.48
C THR A 105 -11.10 -18.23 17.56
N ALA A 106 -11.08 -17.98 16.24
CA ALA A 106 -10.43 -18.83 15.23
C ALA A 106 -9.11 -18.24 14.67
N GLY A 107 -8.88 -16.93 14.84
CA GLY A 107 -7.79 -16.19 14.18
C GLY A 107 -6.56 -15.96 15.05
N GLY A 108 -6.01 -17.00 15.68
CA GLY A 108 -4.75 -16.93 16.41
C GLY A 108 -3.59 -17.51 15.61
N THR A 109 -3.11 -16.82 14.57
CA THR A 109 -1.73 -16.87 14.03
C THR A 109 -1.69 -16.16 12.69
N HIS A 110 -1.00 -15.01 12.61
CA HIS A 110 -0.13 -14.63 11.48
C HIS A 110 0.75 -13.47 11.94
N ALA A 111 1.67 -13.76 12.86
CA ALA A 111 2.92 -13.03 12.94
C ALA A 111 3.90 -13.75 11.99
N THR A 112 4.23 -13.12 10.88
CA THR A 112 5.49 -13.38 10.18
C THR A 112 6.05 -12.05 9.72
N GLY A 113 6.91 -11.49 10.56
CA GLY A 113 8.08 -10.80 10.02
C GLY A 113 8.90 -11.81 9.22
N ALA A 114 9.37 -11.40 8.05
CA ALA A 114 10.38 -12.10 7.30
C ALA A 114 11.33 -11.03 6.71
N ASP A 115 12.47 -10.92 7.37
CA ASP A 115 13.63 -10.12 7.00
C ASP A 115 14.26 -10.58 5.66
N ALA A 116 14.98 -9.62 5.06
CA ALA A 116 16.24 -9.71 4.31
C ALA A 116 16.62 -11.01 3.55
N GLY A 117 16.91 -10.83 2.26
CA GLY A 117 17.67 -11.80 1.46
C GLY A 117 18.33 -11.16 0.24
N ALA A 118 19.54 -10.65 0.42
CA ALA A 118 20.42 -10.25 -0.68
C ALA A 118 20.90 -11.50 -1.45
N VAL A 119 20.87 -11.45 -2.78
CA VAL A 119 21.52 -12.46 -3.64
C VAL A 119 22.54 -11.77 -4.55
N GLY A 120 23.81 -11.85 -4.13
CA GLY A 120 24.94 -11.79 -5.04
C GLY A 120 25.27 -13.21 -5.49
N ALA A 121 25.41 -13.41 -6.80
CA ALA A 121 25.95 -14.63 -7.37
C ALA A 121 27.00 -14.22 -8.41
N GLY A 122 28.26 -14.27 -7.98
CA GLY A 122 29.38 -14.44 -8.89
C GLY A 122 29.58 -15.95 -9.08
N ASP A 123 29.84 -16.36 -10.32
CA ASP A 123 30.40 -17.68 -10.57
C ASP A 123 31.55 -17.55 -11.58
N THR A 124 32.61 -18.27 -11.24
CA THR A 124 33.94 -18.29 -11.85
C THR A 124 34.09 -19.51 -12.73
N VAL A 125 34.72 -19.37 -13.90
CA VAL A 125 35.46 -20.42 -14.65
C VAL A 125 36.02 -19.74 -15.90
N ALA A 126 37.17 -20.05 -16.50
CA ALA A 126 38.43 -20.73 -16.22
C ALA A 126 39.24 -20.55 -17.52
N GLY A 127 40.58 -20.59 -17.49
CA GLY A 127 41.35 -20.77 -18.73
C GLY A 127 42.70 -20.07 -18.78
N ASP A 128 43.70 -20.77 -18.27
CA ASP A 128 45.14 -20.61 -18.50
C ASP A 128 45.52 -20.63 -19.99
N VAL A 129 46.35 -19.66 -20.43
CA VAL A 129 47.40 -19.86 -21.44
C VAL A 129 48.60 -18.96 -21.09
N GLY A 130 49.66 -19.57 -20.60
CA GLY A 130 50.98 -18.96 -20.46
C GLY A 130 51.72 -18.77 -21.80
N SER A 131 52.51 -17.69 -21.89
CA SER A 131 53.78 -17.62 -22.63
C SER A 131 54.49 -16.30 -22.33
N GLY A 132 55.23 -16.26 -21.22
CA GLY A 132 56.19 -15.20 -20.90
C GLY A 132 57.60 -15.65 -21.31
N GLY A 133 58.07 -15.18 -22.46
CA GLY A 133 59.44 -15.39 -22.92
C GLY A 133 60.45 -14.73 -21.98
N SER A 134 61.39 -15.53 -21.49
CA SER A 134 62.52 -15.08 -20.67
C SER A 134 63.65 -14.50 -21.54
N ARG A 135 64.29 -13.43 -21.05
CA ARG A 135 65.76 -13.15 -21.01
C ARG A 135 66.01 -11.66 -20.62
N PRO A 136 67.20 -11.25 -20.15
CA PRO A 136 68.37 -12.02 -19.65
C PRO A 136 68.93 -11.48 -18.30
N THR A 137 69.78 -12.27 -17.63
CA THR A 137 70.92 -11.74 -16.82
C THR A 137 72.09 -12.73 -16.95
N GLY A 138 73.28 -12.21 -17.28
CA GLY A 138 74.51 -12.98 -17.53
C GLY A 138 75.19 -12.56 -18.81
#